data_AF-A0A7S1B2B2-F1
#
_entry.id   AF-A0A7S1B2B2-F1
#
_cell.length_a   1.000
_cell.length_b   1.000
_cell.length_c   1.000
_cell.angle_alpha   90.00
_cell.angle_beta   90.00
_cell.angle_gamma   90.00
#
_symmetry.space_group_name_H-M   'P 1'
#
loop_
_entity.id
_entity.type
_entity.pdbx_description
1 polymer ?
#
loop_
_entity_poly.entity_id
_entity_poly.type
_entity_poly.pdbx_seq_one_letter_code
_entity_poly.pdbx_strand_id
1 'polypeptide(L)'
;LKPAWLNHRVAESLESLRFDFMFAFASVREPPRTLLMVVSSPLQSSVTNKIGKSFCEAYAGAFTRDKIKYIDVSDGHLPPITSTCVRAKFMAYSGGDKCSSEEWQKTLNLIETFKSADKLVILAPMWNTNIPAELKLYFDHIVQPHQTFNPDTAEGLMKGKPVLLVRASRDIPIGSANDSGTPYMLGILGFLGFTDVRRIDYTGSSSSQLLRDKCVEAERMAHQFVFKDSATLPVLLSRLPTLEMDGRLKIKRHSKIFCVTSSPMASRSTSKRVVSDFLQEVEDQVEGVELTVLDLGGMMSGDNHLRPFTAADVNAKLGFADPQVQHSANEELKYSMELIRKFRDADVYVFAVPMWNLGIPYILKRWIDHVVQPNETFDPILQRGLLTGRPAFCVASSGNGLLGTSLDHLSPMMKQFFQLVGIGPVAYTYLNGTSGERAAELVSEATRNMKRQAGMS
;
A
#
# COMPACT_ATOMS: atom_id res chain seq x y z
N LEU A 1 -65.81 -35.53 -7.28
CA LEU A 1 -65.30 -34.20 -6.88
C LEU A 1 -64.11 -34.39 -5.94
N LYS A 2 -62.88 -34.46 -6.47
CA LYS A 2 -61.65 -34.37 -5.67
C LYS A 2 -61.22 -32.90 -5.67
N PRO A 3 -60.88 -32.29 -4.53
CA PRO A 3 -60.75 -30.85 -4.47
C PRO A 3 -59.38 -30.37 -4.99
N ALA A 4 -59.41 -29.25 -5.73
CA ALA A 4 -58.31 -28.69 -6.51
C ALA A 4 -57.16 -28.05 -5.70
N TRP A 5 -57.15 -28.16 -4.37
CA TRP A 5 -56.12 -27.56 -3.51
C TRP A 5 -54.94 -28.50 -3.18
N LEU A 6 -55.00 -29.77 -3.59
CA LEU A 6 -53.90 -30.72 -3.35
C LEU A 6 -52.76 -30.65 -4.38
N ASN A 7 -52.95 -29.97 -5.52
CA ASN A 7 -51.98 -29.98 -6.64
C ASN A 7 -50.93 -28.86 -6.57
N HIS A 8 -51.15 -27.78 -5.80
CA HIS A 8 -50.20 -26.65 -5.76
C HIS A 8 -48.97 -26.92 -4.87
N ARG A 9 -49.15 -27.59 -3.72
CA ARG A 9 -48.03 -27.86 -2.79
C ARG A 9 -47.06 -28.95 -3.26
N VAL A 10 -47.51 -29.87 -4.11
CA VAL A 10 -46.63 -30.93 -4.68
C VAL A 10 -45.86 -30.40 -5.90
N ALA A 11 -46.42 -29.45 -6.65
CA ALA A 11 -45.75 -28.82 -7.78
C ALA A 11 -44.60 -27.88 -7.33
N GLU A 12 -44.81 -27.06 -6.29
CA GLU A 12 -43.75 -26.19 -5.73
C GLU A 12 -42.60 -26.99 -5.10
N SER A 13 -42.90 -28.13 -4.46
CA SER A 13 -41.84 -28.99 -3.88
C SER A 13 -41.05 -29.75 -4.96
N LEU A 14 -41.66 -30.06 -6.11
CA LEU A 14 -40.99 -30.71 -7.24
C LEU A 14 -40.16 -29.72 -8.07
N GLU A 15 -40.55 -28.44 -8.15
CA GLU A 15 -39.72 -27.38 -8.73
C GLU A 15 -38.53 -27.01 -7.85
N SER A 16 -38.70 -26.94 -6.52
CA SER A 16 -37.56 -26.75 -5.60
C SER A 16 -36.60 -27.95 -5.64
N LEU A 17 -37.13 -29.18 -5.66
CA LEU A 17 -36.32 -30.40 -5.84
C LEU A 17 -35.63 -30.47 -7.20
N ARG A 18 -36.24 -29.94 -8.28
CA ARG A 18 -35.59 -29.83 -9.60
C ARG A 18 -34.51 -28.77 -9.64
N PHE A 19 -34.69 -27.64 -8.95
CA PHE A 19 -33.66 -26.60 -8.81
C PHE A 19 -32.46 -27.13 -8.00
N ASP A 20 -32.73 -27.80 -6.88
CA ASP A 20 -31.69 -28.42 -6.04
C ASP A 20 -30.97 -29.57 -6.78
N PHE A 21 -31.68 -30.38 -7.58
CA PHE A 21 -31.06 -31.44 -8.41
C PHE A 21 -30.28 -30.89 -9.61
N MET A 22 -30.72 -29.80 -10.24
CA MET A 22 -29.97 -29.16 -11.34
C MET A 22 -28.65 -28.55 -10.85
N PHE A 23 -28.62 -27.96 -9.64
CA PHE A 23 -27.38 -27.49 -9.01
C PHE A 23 -26.49 -28.66 -8.57
N ALA A 24 -27.07 -29.74 -8.06
CA ALA A 24 -26.30 -30.92 -7.66
C ALA A 24 -25.55 -31.56 -8.85
N PHE A 25 -26.17 -31.67 -10.02
CA PHE A 25 -25.51 -32.22 -11.22
C PHE A 25 -24.61 -31.24 -11.98
N ALA A 26 -24.83 -29.92 -11.87
CA ALA A 26 -23.93 -28.92 -12.46
C ALA A 26 -22.60 -28.81 -11.70
N SER A 27 -22.57 -29.16 -10.40
CA SER A 27 -21.37 -29.09 -9.56
C SER A 27 -20.29 -30.16 -9.86
N VAL A 28 -20.59 -31.14 -10.72
CA VAL A 28 -19.70 -32.26 -11.04
C VAL A 28 -18.69 -31.92 -12.16
N ARG A 29 -18.85 -30.80 -12.88
CA ARG A 29 -18.03 -30.51 -14.08
C ARG A 29 -16.89 -29.52 -13.90
N GLU A 30 -16.93 -28.63 -12.92
CA GLU A 30 -15.84 -27.66 -12.76
C GLU A 30 -14.69 -28.25 -11.93
N PRO A 31 -13.42 -28.00 -12.31
CA PRO A 31 -12.28 -28.41 -11.51
C PRO A 31 -12.26 -27.64 -10.17
N PRO A 32 -11.71 -28.24 -9.10
CA PRO A 32 -11.56 -27.55 -7.82
C PRO A 32 -10.72 -26.28 -8.01
N ARG A 33 -11.19 -25.16 -7.48
CA ARG A 33 -10.52 -23.87 -7.59
C ARG A 33 -9.70 -23.56 -6.34
N THR A 34 -8.77 -22.62 -6.45
CA THR A 34 -7.96 -22.13 -5.34
C THR A 34 -8.38 -20.71 -4.94
N LEU A 35 -8.78 -20.52 -3.69
CA LEU A 35 -8.94 -19.21 -3.07
C LEU A 35 -7.66 -18.86 -2.30
N LEU A 36 -7.05 -17.71 -2.61
CA LEU A 36 -5.92 -17.18 -1.85
C LEU A 36 -6.38 -16.07 -0.92
N MET A 37 -6.16 -16.26 0.37
CA MET A 37 -6.39 -15.25 1.40
C MET A 37 -5.07 -14.59 1.80
N VAL A 38 -4.95 -13.29 1.52
CA VAL A 38 -3.82 -12.45 1.91
C VAL A 38 -4.15 -11.74 3.22
N VAL A 39 -3.48 -12.13 4.29
CA VAL A 39 -3.63 -11.54 5.62
C VAL A 39 -2.53 -10.52 5.84
N SER A 40 -2.87 -9.27 6.16
CA SER A 40 -1.86 -8.21 6.38
C SER A 40 -1.93 -7.51 7.74
N SER A 41 -2.81 -7.98 8.63
CA SER A 41 -2.80 -7.53 10.02
C SER A 41 -2.21 -8.62 10.92
N PRO A 42 -1.17 -8.29 11.72
CA PRO A 42 -0.54 -9.25 12.61
C PRO A 42 -1.27 -9.38 13.96
N LEU A 43 -2.38 -8.64 14.15
CA LEU A 43 -3.12 -8.61 15.41
C LEU A 43 -4.20 -9.70 15.45
N GLN A 44 -4.28 -10.41 16.58
CA GLN A 44 -5.40 -11.31 16.87
C GLN A 44 -6.75 -10.58 16.96
N SER A 45 -6.73 -9.33 17.43
CA SER A 45 -7.92 -8.48 17.57
C SER A 45 -8.37 -7.83 16.24
N SER A 46 -7.65 -8.07 15.14
CA SER A 46 -7.86 -7.46 13.83
C SER A 46 -9.30 -7.63 13.32
N VAL A 47 -9.95 -6.51 13.01
CA VAL A 47 -11.29 -6.50 12.41
C VAL A 47 -11.28 -7.12 11.02
N THR A 48 -10.28 -6.83 10.19
CA THR A 48 -10.19 -7.45 8.86
C THR A 48 -10.05 -8.97 8.98
N ASN A 49 -9.29 -9.46 9.97
CA ASN A 49 -9.08 -10.90 10.17
C ASN A 49 -10.36 -11.58 10.67
N LYS A 50 -11.13 -10.94 11.56
CA LYS A 50 -12.43 -11.45 12.00
C LYS A 50 -13.44 -11.55 10.86
N ILE A 51 -13.56 -10.50 10.04
CA ILE A 51 -14.46 -10.50 8.86
C ILE A 51 -14.01 -11.57 7.85
N GLY A 52 -12.70 -11.64 7.57
CA GLY A 52 -12.15 -12.63 6.66
C GLY A 52 -12.33 -14.06 7.14
N LYS A 53 -12.25 -14.30 8.45
CA LYS A 53 -12.54 -15.61 9.04
C LYS A 53 -13.99 -16.03 8.78
N SER A 54 -14.97 -15.17 9.07
CA SER A 54 -16.39 -15.43 8.78
C SER A 54 -16.62 -15.74 7.29
N PHE A 55 -15.99 -14.96 6.40
CA PHE A 55 -16.02 -15.24 4.96
C PHE A 55 -15.47 -16.64 4.64
N CYS A 56 -14.27 -16.99 5.13
CA CYS A 56 -13.62 -18.25 4.79
C CYS A 56 -14.35 -19.48 5.34
N GLU A 57 -14.91 -19.40 6.54
CA GLU A 57 -15.70 -20.49 7.12
C GLU A 57 -16.96 -20.75 6.30
N ALA A 58 -17.70 -19.70 5.92
CA ALA A 58 -18.86 -19.83 5.04
C ALA A 58 -18.47 -20.29 3.62
N TYR A 59 -17.35 -19.80 3.09
CA TYR A 59 -16.83 -20.20 1.78
C TYR A 59 -16.50 -21.69 1.73
N ALA A 60 -15.79 -22.21 2.74
CA ALA A 60 -15.43 -23.62 2.83
C ALA A 60 -16.66 -24.54 2.87
N GLY A 61 -17.74 -24.10 3.52
CA GLY A 61 -19.02 -24.80 3.53
C GLY A 61 -19.75 -24.76 2.18
N ALA A 62 -19.68 -23.64 1.46
CA ALA A 62 -20.35 -23.46 0.17
C ALA A 62 -19.60 -24.08 -1.02
N PHE A 63 -18.26 -24.09 -0.99
CA PHE A 63 -17.37 -24.56 -2.05
C PHE A 63 -16.48 -25.70 -1.54
N THR A 64 -17.10 -26.83 -1.18
CA THR A 64 -16.44 -27.95 -0.47
C THR A 64 -15.29 -28.64 -1.24
N ARG A 65 -15.19 -28.42 -2.56
CA ARG A 65 -14.11 -28.93 -3.41
C ARG A 65 -12.94 -27.96 -3.55
N ASP A 66 -13.15 -26.67 -3.25
CA ASP A 66 -12.14 -25.65 -3.43
C ASP A 66 -11.08 -25.71 -2.34
N LYS A 67 -9.86 -25.28 -2.67
CA LYS A 67 -8.74 -25.19 -1.75
C LYS A 67 -8.58 -23.76 -1.27
N ILE A 68 -8.52 -23.55 0.04
CA ILE A 68 -8.17 -22.25 0.62
C ILE A 68 -6.69 -22.27 0.97
N LYS A 69 -5.92 -21.34 0.37
CA LYS A 69 -4.54 -21.05 0.72
C LYS A 69 -4.47 -19.74 1.48
N TYR A 70 -3.54 -19.66 2.42
CA TYR A 70 -3.28 -18.46 3.21
C TYR A 70 -1.87 -17.98 2.95
N ILE A 71 -1.70 -16.66 2.85
CA ILE A 71 -0.41 -16.01 2.97
C ILE A 71 -0.55 -14.89 4.00
N ASP A 72 0.16 -15.01 5.11
CA ASP A 72 0.26 -13.98 6.11
C ASP A 72 1.45 -13.08 5.81
N VAL A 73 1.23 -11.89 5.27
CA VAL A 73 2.31 -10.98 4.93
C VAL A 73 2.77 -10.15 6.14
N SER A 74 2.11 -10.27 7.29
CA SER A 74 2.24 -9.31 8.40
C SER A 74 3.27 -9.67 9.47
N ASP A 75 3.79 -10.89 9.45
CA ASP A 75 4.77 -11.41 10.41
C ASP A 75 6.22 -11.01 10.08
N GLY A 76 6.45 -10.32 8.96
CA GLY A 76 7.78 -9.87 8.53
C GLY A 76 8.63 -10.94 7.85
N HIS A 77 8.08 -12.10 7.44
CA HIS A 77 8.84 -13.15 6.76
C HIS A 77 9.10 -12.87 5.28
N LEU A 78 8.42 -11.88 4.68
CA LEU A 78 8.59 -11.56 3.26
C LEU A 78 10.04 -11.14 2.98
N PRO A 79 10.66 -11.66 1.91
CA PRO A 79 12.01 -11.28 1.56
C PRO A 79 12.07 -9.77 1.22
N PRO A 80 13.13 -9.04 1.61
CA PRO A 80 13.32 -7.67 1.17
C PRO A 80 13.50 -7.61 -0.35
N ILE A 81 13.15 -6.48 -0.96
CA ILE A 81 13.46 -6.23 -2.38
C ILE A 81 14.88 -5.71 -2.47
N THR A 82 15.84 -6.58 -2.74
CA THR A 82 17.25 -6.19 -2.88
C THR A 82 17.51 -5.53 -4.24
N SER A 83 18.69 -4.93 -4.39
CA SER A 83 19.18 -4.43 -5.68
C SER A 83 19.24 -5.53 -6.76
N THR A 84 19.46 -6.79 -6.37
CA THR A 84 19.37 -7.95 -7.25
C THR A 84 17.94 -8.14 -7.75
N CYS A 85 16.94 -8.10 -6.87
CA CYS A 85 15.52 -8.18 -7.26
C CYS A 85 15.11 -7.02 -8.19
N VAL A 86 15.57 -5.80 -7.89
CA VAL A 86 15.32 -4.62 -8.74
C VAL A 86 15.94 -4.82 -10.12
N ARG A 87 17.19 -5.27 -10.20
CA ARG A 87 17.86 -5.56 -11.47
C ARG A 87 17.14 -6.66 -12.25
N ALA A 88 16.71 -7.73 -11.58
CA ALA A 88 15.93 -8.81 -12.19
C ALA A 88 14.63 -8.29 -12.82
N LYS A 89 13.86 -7.48 -12.08
CA LYS A 89 12.64 -6.83 -12.58
C LYS A 89 12.88 -6.02 -13.85
N PHE A 90 13.94 -5.19 -13.88
CA PHE A 90 14.25 -4.39 -15.07
C PHE A 90 14.78 -5.21 -16.25
N MET A 91 15.49 -6.31 -16.02
CA MET A 91 15.88 -7.22 -17.12
C MET A 91 14.66 -7.93 -17.73
N ALA A 92 13.66 -8.26 -16.91
CA ALA A 92 12.42 -8.87 -17.37
C ALA A 92 11.62 -7.96 -18.32
N TYR A 93 11.70 -6.63 -18.16
CA TYR A 93 11.08 -5.67 -19.12
C TYR A 93 11.65 -5.79 -20.54
N SER A 94 12.89 -6.24 -20.69
CA SER A 94 13.54 -6.41 -21.99
C SER A 94 13.43 -7.85 -22.53
N GLY A 95 12.54 -8.67 -21.96
CA GLY A 95 12.42 -10.10 -22.28
C GLY A 95 13.62 -10.94 -21.82
N GLY A 96 14.49 -10.38 -20.99
CA GLY A 96 15.70 -11.04 -20.50
C GLY A 96 15.41 -11.93 -19.31
N ASP A 97 15.13 -13.21 -19.56
CA ASP A 97 14.86 -14.20 -18.51
C ASP A 97 16.17 -14.85 -18.04
N LYS A 98 16.95 -14.16 -17.18
CA LYS A 98 18.28 -14.65 -16.72
C LYS A 98 18.70 -14.29 -15.29
N CYS A 99 17.80 -13.88 -14.40
CA CYS A 99 18.18 -13.75 -12.98
C CYS A 99 17.75 -15.02 -12.22
N SER A 100 18.65 -15.96 -12.00
CA SER A 100 18.38 -17.20 -11.24
C SER A 100 18.88 -17.13 -9.80
N SER A 101 18.92 -15.92 -9.20
CA SER A 101 19.35 -15.80 -7.81
C SER A 101 18.32 -16.43 -6.86
N GLU A 102 18.77 -16.97 -5.74
CA GLU A 102 17.88 -17.50 -4.70
C GLU A 102 16.88 -16.43 -4.22
N GLU A 103 17.32 -15.17 -4.13
CA GLU A 103 16.47 -14.01 -3.81
C GLU A 103 15.34 -13.81 -4.83
N TRP A 104 15.65 -13.93 -6.12
CA TRP A 104 14.65 -13.82 -7.18
C TRP A 104 13.70 -15.01 -7.18
N GLN A 105 14.19 -16.22 -6.88
CA GLN A 105 13.33 -17.39 -6.77
C GLN A 105 12.25 -17.23 -5.68
N LYS A 106 12.58 -16.60 -4.55
CA LYS A 106 11.59 -16.27 -3.51
C LYS A 106 10.50 -15.33 -4.06
N THR A 107 10.88 -14.36 -4.89
CA THR A 107 9.95 -13.46 -5.58
C THR A 107 9.06 -14.22 -6.58
N LEU A 108 9.64 -15.11 -7.39
CA LEU A 108 8.91 -15.97 -8.33
C LEU A 108 7.89 -16.88 -7.62
N ASN A 109 8.23 -17.42 -6.45
CA ASN A 109 7.30 -18.24 -5.67
C ASN A 109 6.08 -17.45 -5.16
N LEU A 110 6.28 -16.18 -4.75
CA LEU A 110 5.18 -15.29 -4.36
C LEU A 110 4.26 -14.98 -5.55
N ILE A 111 4.86 -14.70 -6.71
CA ILE A 111 4.14 -14.45 -7.97
C ILE A 111 3.33 -15.68 -8.39
N GLU A 112 3.92 -16.87 -8.34
CA GLU A 112 3.23 -18.11 -8.73
C GLU A 112 2.08 -18.45 -7.77
N THR A 113 2.28 -18.24 -6.48
CA THR A 113 1.21 -18.38 -5.47
C THR A 113 0.03 -17.44 -5.79
N PHE A 114 0.32 -16.19 -6.15
CA PHE A 114 -0.69 -15.21 -6.53
C PHE A 114 -1.40 -15.56 -7.85
N LYS A 115 -0.65 -15.93 -8.89
CA LYS A 115 -1.17 -16.26 -10.23
C LYS A 115 -2.01 -17.53 -10.25
N SER A 116 -1.62 -18.54 -9.47
CA SER A 116 -2.32 -19.83 -9.41
C SER A 116 -3.66 -19.77 -8.66
N ALA A 117 -3.97 -18.66 -7.98
CA ALA A 117 -5.25 -18.47 -7.33
C ALA A 117 -6.35 -18.12 -8.35
N ASP A 118 -7.50 -18.77 -8.26
CA ASP A 118 -8.69 -18.47 -9.07
C ASP A 118 -9.53 -17.35 -8.46
N LYS A 119 -9.38 -17.12 -7.15
CA LYS A 119 -10.12 -16.15 -6.36
C LYS A 119 -9.22 -15.56 -5.28
N LEU A 120 -9.43 -14.30 -4.93
CA LEU A 120 -8.64 -13.62 -3.91
C LEU A 120 -9.51 -13.02 -2.80
N VAL A 121 -9.00 -13.09 -1.58
CA VAL A 121 -9.47 -12.31 -0.43
C VAL A 121 -8.27 -11.53 0.10
N ILE A 122 -8.36 -10.21 0.18
CA ILE A 122 -7.30 -9.34 0.69
C ILE A 122 -7.81 -8.64 1.93
N LEU A 123 -7.19 -8.94 3.07
CA LEU A 123 -7.47 -8.31 4.34
C LEU A 123 -6.48 -7.16 4.56
N ALA A 124 -6.92 -5.93 4.33
CA ALA A 124 -6.07 -4.76 4.36
C ALA A 124 -6.59 -3.75 5.40
N PRO A 125 -6.10 -3.76 6.65
CA PRO A 125 -6.43 -2.70 7.61
C PRO A 125 -5.82 -1.36 7.17
N MET A 126 -6.30 -0.25 7.71
CA MET A 126 -5.72 1.07 7.49
C MET A 126 -4.64 1.36 8.53
N TRP A 127 -3.41 1.54 8.10
CA TRP A 127 -2.28 2.01 8.92
C TRP A 127 -1.73 3.31 8.33
N ASN A 128 -1.81 4.38 9.14
CA ASN A 128 -1.35 5.72 8.78
C ASN A 128 -1.93 6.18 7.43
N THR A 129 -3.27 6.21 7.33
CA THR A 129 -4.07 6.59 6.14
C THR A 129 -3.95 5.67 4.91
N ASN A 130 -3.11 4.64 4.95
CA ASN A 130 -2.85 3.75 3.81
C ASN A 130 -2.87 2.26 4.24
N ILE A 131 -2.45 1.33 3.39
CA ILE A 131 -2.28 -0.09 3.70
C ILE A 131 -1.01 -0.35 4.54
N PRO A 132 -0.88 -1.49 5.25
CA PRO A 132 0.35 -1.87 5.95
C PRO A 132 1.56 -1.96 5.01
N ALA A 133 2.74 -1.58 5.51
CA ALA A 133 3.97 -1.64 4.72
C ALA A 133 4.26 -3.03 4.15
N GLU A 134 3.96 -4.10 4.90
CA GLU A 134 4.22 -5.46 4.43
C GLU A 134 3.25 -5.91 3.33
N LEU A 135 2.01 -5.41 3.33
CA LEU A 135 1.11 -5.60 2.18
C LEU A 135 1.65 -4.85 0.96
N LYS A 136 2.20 -3.66 1.16
CA LYS A 136 2.87 -2.92 0.07
C LYS A 136 4.11 -3.67 -0.45
N LEU A 137 4.89 -4.31 0.43
CA LEU A 137 6.02 -5.17 0.04
C LEU A 137 5.54 -6.35 -0.80
N TYR A 138 4.44 -7.00 -0.42
CA TYR A 138 3.85 -8.07 -1.21
C TYR A 138 3.46 -7.61 -2.62
N PHE A 139 2.78 -6.47 -2.74
CA PHE A 139 2.50 -5.86 -4.05
C PHE A 139 3.78 -5.52 -4.83
N ASP A 140 4.83 -5.09 -4.13
CA ASP A 140 6.09 -4.77 -4.76
C ASP A 140 6.83 -5.98 -5.34
N HIS A 141 6.56 -7.18 -4.81
CA HIS A 141 6.99 -8.47 -5.36
C HIS A 141 6.14 -8.93 -6.54
N ILE A 142 4.81 -8.86 -6.45
CA ILE A 142 3.93 -9.51 -7.44
C ILE A 142 3.62 -8.66 -8.68
N VAL A 143 3.81 -7.33 -8.62
CA VAL A 143 3.61 -6.46 -9.79
C VAL A 143 4.86 -6.54 -10.67
N GLN A 144 4.83 -7.41 -11.67
CA GLN A 144 5.99 -7.78 -12.48
C GLN A 144 5.65 -7.87 -13.98
N PRO A 145 6.53 -7.35 -14.84
CA PRO A 145 6.33 -7.37 -16.29
C PRO A 145 6.26 -8.82 -16.79
N HIS A 146 5.35 -9.07 -17.74
CA HIS A 146 5.05 -10.37 -18.35
C HIS A 146 4.53 -11.45 -17.38
N GLN A 147 4.41 -11.15 -16.08
CA GLN A 147 3.86 -12.08 -15.08
C GLN A 147 2.45 -11.68 -14.65
N THR A 148 2.23 -10.40 -14.33
CA THR A 148 0.94 -9.90 -13.86
C THR A 148 0.41 -8.72 -14.66
N PHE A 149 1.22 -8.13 -15.53
CA PHE A 149 0.81 -7.18 -16.57
C PHE A 149 1.69 -7.31 -17.82
N ASN A 150 1.19 -6.89 -18.98
CA ASN A 150 1.95 -6.73 -20.20
C ASN A 150 2.65 -5.35 -20.18
N PRO A 151 3.99 -5.28 -20.22
CA PRO A 151 4.71 -4.01 -20.16
C PRO A 151 4.60 -3.14 -21.40
N ASP A 152 4.26 -3.70 -22.56
CA ASP A 152 4.13 -2.96 -23.82
C ASP A 152 2.77 -2.26 -23.93
N THR A 153 1.71 -2.91 -23.45
CA THR A 153 0.32 -2.42 -23.54
C THR A 153 -0.24 -1.91 -22.21
N ALA A 154 0.49 -2.09 -21.11
CA ALA A 154 0.02 -1.92 -19.73
C ALA A 154 -1.24 -2.75 -19.37
N GLU A 155 -1.53 -3.79 -20.15
CA GLU A 155 -2.69 -4.66 -19.91
C GLU A 155 -2.47 -5.57 -18.70
N GLY A 156 -3.40 -5.55 -17.75
CA GLY A 156 -3.39 -6.48 -16.61
C GLY A 156 -3.72 -7.93 -17.00
N LEU A 157 -2.98 -8.89 -16.45
CA LEU A 157 -3.08 -10.31 -16.81
C LEU A 157 -3.95 -11.14 -15.84
N MET A 158 -4.44 -10.56 -14.74
CA MET A 158 -5.21 -11.25 -13.69
C MET A 158 -6.74 -11.21 -13.92
N LYS A 159 -7.16 -11.30 -15.18
CA LYS A 159 -8.58 -11.23 -15.57
C LYS A 159 -9.36 -12.49 -15.14
N GLY A 160 -10.69 -12.39 -15.10
CA GLY A 160 -11.56 -13.56 -14.88
C GLY A 160 -11.64 -14.05 -13.44
N LYS A 161 -11.15 -13.26 -12.47
CA LYS A 161 -11.00 -13.65 -11.06
C LYS A 161 -11.73 -12.67 -10.14
N PRO A 162 -12.56 -13.13 -9.18
CA PRO A 162 -13.18 -12.26 -8.20
C PRO A 162 -12.20 -11.97 -7.06
N VAL A 163 -12.27 -10.73 -6.55
CA VAL A 163 -11.52 -10.28 -5.37
C VAL A 163 -12.51 -9.79 -4.32
N LEU A 164 -12.34 -10.24 -3.08
CA LEU A 164 -12.91 -9.58 -1.91
C LEU A 164 -11.82 -8.74 -1.26
N LEU A 165 -12.01 -7.43 -1.23
CA LEU A 165 -11.18 -6.48 -0.50
C LEU A 165 -11.87 -6.09 0.81
N VAL A 166 -11.28 -6.46 1.94
CA VAL A 166 -11.75 -6.04 3.26
C VAL A 166 -10.89 -4.90 3.76
N ARG A 167 -11.48 -3.71 3.92
CA ARG A 167 -10.84 -2.52 4.48
C ARG A 167 -11.42 -2.23 5.86
N ALA A 168 -10.55 -1.99 6.84
CA ALA A 168 -10.99 -1.60 8.18
C ALA A 168 -10.13 -0.49 8.75
N SER A 169 -10.77 0.45 9.45
CA SER A 169 -10.15 1.51 10.21
C SER A 169 -10.89 1.68 11.53
N ARG A 170 -10.21 2.18 12.57
CA ARG A 170 -10.86 2.50 13.84
C ARG A 170 -11.57 3.84 13.77
N ASP A 171 -10.86 4.87 13.30
CA ASP A 171 -11.26 6.28 13.45
C ASP A 171 -11.51 6.96 12.10
N ILE A 172 -10.65 6.75 11.12
CA ILE A 172 -10.75 7.38 9.81
C ILE A 172 -11.78 6.62 8.96
N PRO A 173 -12.85 7.27 8.46
CA PRO A 173 -13.83 6.61 7.61
C PRO A 173 -13.19 6.05 6.33
N ILE A 174 -13.43 4.78 6.03
CA ILE A 174 -13.02 4.16 4.77
C ILE A 174 -13.74 4.86 3.61
N GLY A 175 -13.00 5.23 2.57
CA GLY A 175 -13.48 6.02 1.44
C GLY A 175 -13.53 7.54 1.66
N SER A 176 -13.13 8.04 2.85
CA SER A 176 -12.97 9.48 3.07
C SER A 176 -11.76 10.06 2.33
N ALA A 177 -11.65 11.39 2.30
CA ALA A 177 -10.48 12.08 1.73
C ALA A 177 -9.15 11.72 2.41
N ASN A 178 -9.20 11.16 3.63
CA ASN A 178 -8.03 10.71 4.41
C ASN A 178 -7.77 9.20 4.28
N ASP A 179 -8.42 8.52 3.33
CA ASP A 179 -8.14 7.12 2.99
C ASP A 179 -7.41 7.04 1.66
N SER A 180 -6.07 7.09 1.69
CA SER A 180 -5.23 6.79 0.51
C SER A 180 -5.20 5.32 0.15
N GLY A 181 -5.44 4.43 1.13
CA GLY A 181 -5.28 3.00 0.95
C GLY A 181 -6.31 2.39 0.00
N THR A 182 -7.58 2.78 0.13
CA THR A 182 -8.64 2.20 -0.72
C THR A 182 -8.51 2.60 -2.19
N PRO A 183 -8.29 3.88 -2.57
CA PRO A 183 -7.96 4.26 -3.94
C PRO A 183 -6.75 3.52 -4.50
N TYR A 184 -5.65 3.41 -3.72
CA TYR A 184 -4.47 2.66 -4.13
C TYR A 184 -4.79 1.19 -4.43
N MET A 185 -5.53 0.53 -3.54
CA MET A 185 -5.91 -0.88 -3.71
C MET A 185 -6.77 -1.11 -4.95
N LEU A 186 -7.73 -0.23 -5.24
CA LEU A 186 -8.53 -0.34 -6.46
C LEU A 186 -7.69 -0.05 -7.71
N GLY A 187 -6.82 0.95 -7.67
CA GLY A 187 -5.93 1.30 -8.76
C GLY A 187 -4.96 0.16 -9.10
N ILE A 188 -4.32 -0.44 -8.10
CA ILE A 188 -3.37 -1.53 -8.33
C ILE A 188 -4.07 -2.83 -8.75
N LEU A 189 -5.22 -3.17 -8.17
CA LEU A 189 -5.99 -4.34 -8.60
C LEU A 189 -6.52 -4.15 -10.04
N GLY A 190 -6.97 -2.94 -10.38
CA GLY A 190 -7.40 -2.63 -11.74
C GLY A 190 -6.25 -2.67 -12.74
N PHE A 191 -5.08 -2.13 -12.39
CA PHE A 191 -3.87 -2.24 -13.20
C PHE A 191 -3.47 -3.69 -13.45
N LEU A 192 -3.63 -4.57 -12.45
CA LEU A 192 -3.39 -6.00 -12.61
C LEU A 192 -4.48 -6.74 -13.42
N GLY A 193 -5.59 -6.08 -13.76
CA GLY A 193 -6.63 -6.62 -14.65
C GLY A 193 -7.85 -7.20 -13.94
N PHE A 194 -7.97 -7.04 -12.62
CA PHE A 194 -9.18 -7.45 -11.91
C PHE A 194 -10.35 -6.52 -12.23
N THR A 195 -11.51 -7.08 -12.54
CA THR A 195 -12.74 -6.34 -12.83
C THR A 195 -13.85 -6.58 -11.80
N ASP A 196 -13.87 -7.75 -11.16
CA ASP A 196 -14.82 -8.09 -10.08
C ASP A 196 -14.15 -7.90 -8.71
N VAL A 197 -14.03 -6.64 -8.28
CA VAL A 197 -13.53 -6.29 -6.94
C VAL A 197 -14.70 -5.91 -6.05
N ARG A 198 -15.04 -6.79 -5.11
CA ARG A 198 -16.09 -6.58 -4.10
C ARG A 198 -15.47 -6.10 -2.81
N ARG A 199 -16.19 -5.29 -2.05
CA ARG A 199 -15.65 -4.64 -0.85
C ARG A 199 -16.48 -4.90 0.38
N ILE A 200 -15.79 -5.05 1.51
CA ILE A 200 -16.37 -4.85 2.83
C ILE A 200 -15.55 -3.77 3.52
N ASP A 201 -16.19 -2.63 3.74
CA ASP A 201 -15.59 -1.49 4.41
C ASP A 201 -16.10 -1.39 5.85
N TYR A 202 -15.18 -1.12 6.76
CA TYR A 202 -15.47 -1.02 8.19
C TYR A 202 -14.78 0.19 8.82
N THR A 203 -15.54 1.00 9.56
CA THR A 203 -14.99 2.06 10.42
C THR A 203 -15.60 1.95 11.82
N GLY A 204 -14.78 1.68 12.83
CA GLY A 204 -15.21 1.65 14.23
C GLY A 204 -14.42 0.74 15.17
N SER A 205 -14.96 0.51 16.37
CA SER A 205 -14.35 -0.35 17.41
C SER A 205 -14.55 -1.84 17.17
N SER A 206 -13.60 -2.70 17.53
CA SER A 206 -13.60 -4.15 17.22
C SER A 206 -14.64 -5.02 17.96
N SER A 207 -15.50 -4.43 18.80
CA SER A 207 -16.55 -5.13 19.58
C SER A 207 -17.98 -4.63 19.24
N SER A 208 -18.16 -3.97 18.10
CA SER A 208 -19.43 -3.31 17.73
C SER A 208 -20.48 -4.28 17.15
N GLN A 209 -21.76 -3.87 17.19
CA GLN A 209 -22.82 -4.52 16.39
C GLN A 209 -22.50 -4.46 14.89
N LEU A 210 -21.93 -3.34 14.43
CA LEU A 210 -21.49 -3.17 13.05
C LEU A 210 -20.52 -4.28 12.61
N LEU A 211 -19.62 -4.74 13.48
CA LEU A 211 -18.71 -5.84 13.14
C LEU A 211 -19.49 -7.14 12.89
N ARG A 212 -20.48 -7.45 13.73
CA ARG A 212 -21.34 -8.63 13.53
C ARG A 212 -22.07 -8.53 12.19
N ASP A 213 -22.63 -7.37 11.88
CA ASP A 213 -23.34 -7.14 10.62
C ASP A 213 -22.40 -7.32 9.41
N LYS A 214 -21.15 -6.85 9.51
CA LYS A 214 -20.12 -7.05 8.47
C LYS A 214 -19.65 -8.49 8.35
N CYS A 215 -19.60 -9.26 9.44
CA CYS A 215 -19.35 -10.70 9.38
C CYS A 215 -20.49 -11.43 8.63
N VAL A 216 -21.76 -11.12 8.93
CA VAL A 216 -22.92 -11.69 8.22
C VAL A 216 -22.92 -11.28 6.74
N GLU A 217 -22.56 -10.04 6.43
CA GLU A 217 -22.38 -9.59 5.05
C GLU A 217 -21.32 -10.43 4.32
N ALA A 218 -20.20 -10.72 4.99
CA ALA A 218 -19.12 -11.54 4.45
C ALA A 218 -19.54 -12.99 4.21
N GLU A 219 -20.27 -13.59 5.14
CA GLU A 219 -20.84 -14.94 5.00
C GLU A 219 -21.77 -15.01 3.77
N ARG A 220 -22.68 -14.05 3.62
CA ARG A 220 -23.58 -13.97 2.46
C ARG A 220 -22.83 -13.80 1.14
N MET A 221 -21.73 -13.04 1.14
CA MET A 221 -20.88 -12.90 -0.06
C MET A 221 -20.15 -14.20 -0.39
N ALA A 222 -19.70 -14.94 0.63
CA ALA A 222 -18.98 -16.19 0.49
C ALA A 222 -19.77 -17.22 -0.30
N HIS A 223 -21.07 -17.39 -0.02
CA HIS A 223 -21.95 -18.35 -0.70
C HIS A 223 -22.09 -18.15 -2.22
N GLN A 224 -21.77 -16.96 -2.73
CA GLN A 224 -21.90 -16.59 -4.14
C GLN A 224 -20.61 -15.99 -4.71
N PHE A 225 -19.46 -16.42 -4.18
CA PHE A 225 -18.16 -15.89 -4.55
C PHE A 225 -17.61 -16.51 -5.85
N VAL A 226 -18.38 -16.37 -6.92
CA VAL A 226 -18.02 -16.74 -8.30
C VAL A 226 -17.77 -15.47 -9.13
N PHE A 227 -16.86 -15.51 -10.11
CA PHE A 227 -16.58 -14.35 -10.98
C PHE A 227 -17.84 -13.91 -11.72
N LYS A 228 -18.04 -12.60 -11.85
CA LYS A 228 -19.12 -12.02 -12.64
C LYS A 228 -18.53 -11.29 -13.84
N ASP A 229 -18.78 -11.81 -15.05
CA ASP A 229 -18.25 -11.21 -16.30
C ASP A 229 -18.71 -9.76 -16.52
N SER A 230 -19.90 -9.42 -16.01
CA SER A 230 -20.45 -8.06 -16.09
C SER A 230 -19.93 -7.12 -15.00
N ALA A 231 -19.10 -7.60 -14.06
CA ALA A 231 -18.58 -6.76 -13.00
C ALA A 231 -17.53 -5.79 -13.53
N THR A 232 -17.62 -4.56 -13.08
CA THR A 232 -16.64 -3.51 -13.32
C THR A 232 -16.03 -3.10 -12.00
N LEU A 233 -14.79 -2.61 -12.05
CA LEU A 233 -14.14 -2.05 -10.87
C LEU A 233 -15.03 -0.99 -10.21
N PRO A 234 -15.14 -0.99 -8.87
CA PRO A 234 -15.83 0.08 -8.17
C PRO A 234 -15.17 1.43 -8.52
N VAL A 235 -15.96 2.36 -9.04
CA VAL A 235 -15.48 3.72 -9.30
C VAL A 235 -15.45 4.47 -7.97
N LEU A 236 -14.25 4.86 -7.53
CA LEU A 236 -14.12 5.93 -6.54
C LEU A 236 -14.15 7.25 -7.31
N LEU A 237 -15.12 8.10 -7.01
CA LEU A 237 -15.11 9.49 -7.44
C LEU A 237 -13.99 10.22 -6.68
N SER A 238 -12.74 10.04 -7.10
CA SER A 238 -11.62 10.84 -6.64
C SER A 238 -11.38 11.98 -7.61
N ARG A 239 -11.17 13.19 -7.07
CA ARG A 239 -10.60 14.28 -7.87
C ARG A 239 -9.19 13.86 -8.26
N LEU A 240 -8.81 14.08 -9.53
CA LEU A 240 -7.43 13.91 -9.96
C LEU A 240 -6.52 14.72 -9.02
N PRO A 241 -5.34 14.19 -8.65
CA PRO A 241 -4.43 14.92 -7.79
C PRO A 241 -4.04 16.24 -8.47
N THR A 242 -4.34 17.37 -7.82
CA THR A 242 -3.81 18.66 -8.25
C THR A 242 -2.31 18.68 -7.91
N LEU A 243 -1.48 18.76 -8.95
CA LEU A 243 -0.05 18.95 -8.81
C LEU A 243 0.21 20.42 -8.48
N GLU A 244 0.35 20.72 -7.20
CA GLU A 244 0.72 22.06 -6.72
C GLU A 244 2.22 22.23 -6.89
N MET A 245 2.66 23.19 -7.71
CA MET A 245 4.09 23.38 -8.02
C MET A 245 4.72 24.61 -7.36
N ASP A 246 4.04 25.21 -6.39
CA ASP A 246 4.43 26.52 -5.87
C ASP A 246 4.61 26.55 -4.36
N GLY A 247 5.63 27.28 -3.94
CA GLY A 247 5.97 27.53 -2.55
C GLY A 247 7.38 28.08 -2.47
N ARG A 248 7.52 29.37 -2.15
CA ARG A 248 8.84 29.92 -1.78
C ARG A 248 9.09 29.65 -0.31
N LEU A 249 9.91 28.66 -0.05
CA LEU A 249 10.38 28.26 1.27
C LEU A 249 11.78 28.84 1.47
N LYS A 250 12.10 29.29 2.68
CA LYS A 250 13.47 29.74 3.00
C LYS A 250 14.14 28.69 3.86
N ILE A 251 15.33 28.27 3.45
CA ILE A 251 16.24 27.53 4.33
C ILE A 251 17.07 28.57 5.08
N LYS A 252 17.00 28.55 6.42
CA LYS A 252 17.73 29.52 7.25
C LYS A 252 19.16 29.02 7.49
N ARG A 253 20.07 29.94 7.80
CA ARG A 253 21.40 29.58 8.33
C ARG A 253 21.25 28.70 9.57
N HIS A 254 22.17 27.76 9.76
CA HIS A 254 22.16 26.82 10.88
C HIS A 254 20.93 25.91 10.97
N SER A 255 20.18 25.73 9.87
CA SER A 255 19.04 24.81 9.87
C SER A 255 19.51 23.36 9.90
N LYS A 256 18.81 22.52 10.66
CA LYS A 256 18.93 21.06 10.58
C LYS A 256 18.04 20.53 9.47
N ILE A 257 18.64 19.93 8.45
CA ILE A 257 17.96 19.38 7.28
C ILE A 257 17.89 17.86 7.40
N PHE A 258 16.68 17.30 7.36
CA PHE A 258 16.47 15.86 7.33
C PHE A 258 15.96 15.42 5.95
N CYS A 259 16.85 14.75 5.22
CA CYS A 259 16.61 14.25 3.88
C CYS A 259 16.25 12.75 3.91
N VAL A 260 15.17 12.36 3.23
CA VAL A 260 14.76 10.96 3.08
C VAL A 260 14.77 10.57 1.60
N THR A 261 15.57 9.57 1.24
CA THR A 261 15.61 9.02 -0.13
C THR A 261 15.13 7.58 -0.14
N SER A 262 14.16 7.25 -1.00
CA SER A 262 13.44 5.97 -0.91
C SER A 262 13.54 5.08 -2.15
N SER A 263 14.39 5.45 -3.12
CA SER A 263 14.41 4.75 -4.40
C SER A 263 15.08 3.38 -4.34
N PRO A 264 14.40 2.30 -4.78
CA PRO A 264 15.02 1.00 -4.98
C PRO A 264 16.11 0.99 -6.06
N MET A 265 16.19 2.04 -6.89
CA MET A 265 17.13 2.13 -8.01
C MET A 265 18.53 2.63 -7.59
N ALA A 266 18.77 2.89 -6.30
CA ALA A 266 20.04 3.38 -5.77
C ALA A 266 20.59 4.59 -6.57
N SER A 267 21.84 4.53 -7.03
CA SER A 267 22.50 5.61 -7.79
C SER A 267 21.84 5.95 -9.14
N ARG A 268 20.99 5.07 -9.69
CA ARG A 268 20.24 5.32 -10.93
C ARG A 268 18.96 6.13 -10.72
N SER A 269 18.64 6.49 -9.48
CA SER A 269 17.42 7.25 -9.16
C SER A 269 17.54 8.71 -9.57
N THR A 270 16.65 9.15 -10.45
CA THR A 270 16.53 10.56 -10.87
C THR A 270 16.11 11.47 -9.73
N SER A 271 15.12 11.09 -8.91
CA SER A 271 14.69 11.87 -7.75
C SER A 271 15.80 12.02 -6.70
N LYS A 272 16.62 10.97 -6.49
CA LYS A 272 17.80 11.05 -5.61
C LYS A 272 18.85 12.02 -6.16
N ARG A 273 19.11 11.99 -7.47
CA ARG A 273 20.03 12.93 -8.13
C ARG A 273 19.58 14.39 -7.97
N VAL A 274 18.30 14.68 -8.24
CA VAL A 274 17.73 16.04 -8.03
C VAL A 274 17.97 16.53 -6.61
N VAL A 275 17.64 15.70 -5.61
CA VAL A 275 17.82 16.08 -4.19
C VAL A 275 19.29 16.22 -3.81
N SER A 276 20.16 15.35 -4.34
CA SER A 276 21.61 15.46 -4.11
C SER A 276 22.17 16.77 -4.67
N ASP A 277 21.85 17.10 -5.92
CA ASP A 277 22.31 18.33 -6.57
C ASP A 277 21.75 19.57 -5.86
N PHE A 278 20.49 19.52 -5.41
CA PHE A 278 19.87 20.59 -4.64
C PHE A 278 20.54 20.78 -3.27
N LEU A 279 20.79 19.70 -2.53
CA LEU A 279 21.40 19.77 -1.19
C LEU A 279 22.85 20.24 -1.24
N GLN A 280 23.60 19.85 -2.27
CA GLN A 280 24.95 20.37 -2.49
C GLN A 280 24.93 21.90 -2.61
N GLU A 281 24.02 22.44 -3.42
CA GLU A 281 23.86 23.90 -3.55
C GLU A 281 23.45 24.56 -2.22
N VAL A 282 22.61 23.89 -1.41
CA VAL A 282 22.22 24.40 -0.09
C VAL A 282 23.43 24.46 0.85
N GLU A 283 24.27 23.44 0.88
CA GLU A 283 25.51 23.44 1.67
C GLU A 283 26.50 24.52 1.19
N ASP A 284 26.58 24.75 -0.13
CA ASP A 284 27.46 25.75 -0.73
C ASP A 284 26.99 27.20 -0.45
N GLN A 285 25.68 27.45 -0.44
CA GLN A 285 25.12 28.81 -0.32
C GLN A 285 24.57 29.17 1.07
N VAL A 286 24.19 28.20 1.90
CA VAL A 286 23.52 28.44 3.19
C VAL A 286 24.46 28.07 4.34
N GLU A 287 24.96 29.10 5.01
CA GLU A 287 25.91 28.95 6.10
C GLU A 287 25.39 28.06 7.25
N GLY A 288 26.22 27.10 7.65
CA GLY A 288 26.09 26.35 8.89
C GLY A 288 24.98 25.30 8.92
N VAL A 289 24.39 24.95 7.78
CA VAL A 289 23.37 23.87 7.72
C VAL A 289 23.94 22.54 8.21
N GLU A 290 23.11 21.77 8.90
CA GLU A 290 23.44 20.41 9.35
C GLU A 290 22.60 19.41 8.55
N LEU A 291 23.23 18.61 7.68
CA LEU A 291 22.52 17.65 6.83
C LEU A 291 22.53 16.25 7.42
N THR A 292 21.33 15.68 7.61
CA THR A 292 21.13 14.25 7.88
C THR A 292 20.43 13.59 6.69
N VAL A 293 21.05 12.57 6.10
CA VAL A 293 20.44 11.78 5.00
C VAL A 293 20.06 10.38 5.50
N LEU A 294 18.78 10.04 5.36
CA LEU A 294 18.25 8.70 5.53
C LEU A 294 18.02 8.05 4.16
N ASP A 295 18.96 7.21 3.74
CA ASP A 295 18.88 6.47 2.47
C ASP A 295 18.16 5.13 2.62
N LEU A 296 16.83 5.18 2.68
CA LEU A 296 15.98 3.99 2.76
C LEU A 296 16.20 3.04 1.58
N GLY A 297 16.51 3.55 0.38
CA GLY A 297 16.82 2.72 -0.78
C GLY A 297 18.09 1.89 -0.59
N GLY A 298 19.13 2.50 0.00
CA GLY A 298 20.37 1.81 0.38
C GLY A 298 20.14 0.74 1.46
N MET A 299 19.24 1.01 2.42
CA MET A 299 18.85 0.07 3.48
C MET A 299 18.08 -1.15 2.97
N MET A 300 17.78 -1.27 1.68
CA MET A 300 17.14 -2.47 1.10
C MET A 300 18.14 -3.59 0.79
N SER A 301 19.44 -3.30 0.69
CA SER A 301 20.46 -4.24 0.18
C SER A 301 21.71 -4.40 1.06
N GLY A 302 21.74 -3.86 2.29
CA GLY A 302 22.90 -3.96 3.17
C GLY A 302 22.50 -4.14 4.63
N ASP A 303 23.44 -4.52 5.50
CA ASP A 303 23.22 -5.01 6.87
C ASP A 303 22.38 -4.11 7.79
N ASN A 304 22.23 -2.83 7.43
CA ASN A 304 21.41 -1.86 8.15
C ASN A 304 19.98 -1.79 7.58
N HIS A 305 19.27 -2.92 7.54
CA HIS A 305 17.88 -2.97 7.06
C HIS A 305 16.90 -2.33 8.03
N LEU A 306 15.89 -1.63 7.50
CA LEU A 306 14.74 -1.23 8.28
C LEU A 306 13.91 -2.47 8.64
N ARG A 307 13.84 -2.79 9.93
CA ARG A 307 13.16 -4.00 10.40
C ARG A 307 11.66 -3.98 10.06
N PRO A 308 11.04 -5.14 9.78
CA PRO A 308 9.60 -5.22 9.55
C PRO A 308 8.78 -4.60 10.68
N PHE A 309 7.61 -4.04 10.35
CA PHE A 309 6.67 -3.50 11.33
C PHE A 309 5.64 -4.57 11.67
N THR A 310 5.83 -5.23 12.80
CA THR A 310 5.17 -6.49 13.20
C THR A 310 4.09 -6.27 14.26
N ALA A 311 3.48 -7.35 14.77
CA ALA A 311 2.58 -7.27 15.95
C ALA A 311 3.26 -6.63 17.16
N ALA A 312 4.55 -6.89 17.39
CA ALA A 312 5.28 -6.34 18.52
C ALA A 312 5.30 -4.80 18.45
N ASP A 313 5.49 -4.25 17.26
CA ASP A 313 5.46 -2.81 17.00
C ASP A 313 4.09 -2.19 17.21
N VAL A 314 3.06 -2.85 16.70
CA VAL A 314 1.68 -2.38 16.85
C VAL A 314 1.27 -2.39 18.33
N ASN A 315 1.67 -3.41 19.08
CA ASN A 315 1.41 -3.50 20.51
C ASN A 315 2.23 -2.48 21.30
N ALA A 316 3.51 -2.31 20.96
CA ALA A 316 4.39 -1.31 21.53
C ALA A 316 3.81 0.11 21.34
N LYS A 317 3.20 0.37 20.17
CA LYS A 317 2.55 1.65 19.88
C LYS A 317 1.45 2.04 20.88
N LEU A 318 0.78 1.08 21.51
CA LEU A 318 -0.17 1.37 22.59
C LEU A 318 0.53 2.02 23.79
N GLY A 319 1.79 1.68 24.03
CA GLY A 319 2.62 2.28 25.08
C GLY A 319 2.97 3.75 24.83
N PHE A 320 2.98 4.24 23.59
CA PHE A 320 3.13 5.69 23.33
C PHE A 320 1.92 6.51 23.78
N ALA A 321 0.74 5.88 23.87
CA ALA A 321 -0.47 6.53 24.35
C ALA A 321 -0.64 6.44 25.89
N ASP A 322 0.20 5.64 26.57
CA ASP A 322 0.16 5.46 28.02
C ASP A 322 1.31 6.23 28.70
N PRO A 323 1.02 7.32 29.45
CA PRO A 323 2.04 8.11 30.14
C PRO A 323 2.84 7.32 31.19
N GLN A 324 2.36 6.15 31.63
CA GLN A 324 3.04 5.32 32.63
C GLN A 324 4.07 4.35 32.01
N VAL A 325 4.06 4.17 30.68
CA VAL A 325 4.99 3.25 30.01
C VAL A 325 6.31 3.96 29.74
N GLN A 326 7.36 3.55 30.45
CA GLN A 326 8.71 4.04 30.18
C GLN A 326 9.24 3.44 28.86
N HIS A 327 9.36 4.27 27.82
CA HIS A 327 9.75 3.84 26.47
C HIS A 327 11.10 3.10 26.38
N SER A 328 11.99 3.28 27.36
CA SER A 328 13.32 2.65 27.38
C SER A 328 13.32 1.16 27.73
N ALA A 329 12.19 0.58 28.16
CA ALA A 329 12.09 -0.83 28.56
C ALA A 329 11.66 -1.78 27.42
N ASN A 330 11.23 -1.25 26.27
CA ASN A 330 10.73 -2.03 25.15
C ASN A 330 11.61 -1.76 23.90
N GLU A 331 12.13 -2.82 23.27
CA GLU A 331 13.06 -2.72 22.15
C GLU A 331 12.41 -2.07 20.91
N GLU A 332 11.13 -2.36 20.65
CA GLU A 332 10.39 -1.79 19.52
C GLU A 332 10.18 -0.27 19.66
N LEU A 333 9.82 0.17 20.87
CA LEU A 333 9.71 1.59 21.23
C LEU A 333 11.05 2.28 21.09
N LYS A 334 12.13 1.68 21.61
CA LYS A 334 13.49 2.23 21.51
C LYS A 334 13.90 2.42 20.05
N TYR A 335 13.69 1.41 19.21
CA TYR A 335 14.00 1.48 17.79
C TYR A 335 13.21 2.58 17.07
N SER A 336 11.89 2.65 17.31
CA SER A 336 11.05 3.70 16.74
C SER A 336 11.51 5.09 17.17
N MET A 337 11.87 5.24 18.45
CA MET A 337 12.39 6.51 18.97
C MET A 337 13.75 6.91 18.39
N GLU A 338 14.63 5.96 18.08
CA GLU A 338 15.89 6.25 17.37
C GLU A 338 15.63 6.85 15.98
N LEU A 339 14.63 6.34 15.26
CA LEU A 339 14.20 6.90 13.98
C LEU A 339 13.51 8.27 14.13
N ILE A 340 12.65 8.41 15.14
CA ILE A 340 11.85 9.63 15.37
C ILE A 340 12.72 10.80 15.82
N ARG A 341 13.74 10.57 16.67
CA ARG A 341 14.54 11.66 17.27
C ARG A 341 15.11 12.60 16.21
N LYS A 342 15.80 12.05 15.20
CA LYS A 342 16.39 12.85 14.13
C LYS A 342 15.32 13.52 13.25
N PHE A 343 14.22 12.82 13.00
CA PHE A 343 13.10 13.36 12.25
C PHE A 343 12.42 14.54 12.99
N ARG A 344 12.28 14.47 14.32
CA ARG A 344 11.67 15.51 15.16
C ARG A 344 12.63 16.66 15.49
N ASP A 345 13.93 16.47 15.36
CA ASP A 345 14.92 17.54 15.61
C ASP A 345 15.15 18.44 14.38
N ALA A 346 14.65 18.05 13.20
CA ALA A 346 14.85 18.79 11.96
C ALA A 346 14.01 20.07 11.87
N ASP A 347 14.60 21.11 11.27
CA ASP A 347 13.93 22.37 10.93
C ASP A 347 13.31 22.33 9.53
N VAL A 348 13.96 21.61 8.60
CA VAL A 348 13.57 21.50 7.19
C VAL A 348 13.62 20.04 6.76
N TYR A 349 12.63 19.61 5.97
CA TYR A 349 12.61 18.27 5.41
C TYR A 349 12.82 18.27 3.90
N VAL A 350 13.49 17.23 3.40
CA VAL A 350 13.62 16.98 1.96
C VAL A 350 13.29 15.52 1.66
N PHE A 351 12.43 15.27 0.67
CA PHE A 351 12.01 13.92 0.30
C PHE A 351 12.27 13.65 -1.17
N ALA A 352 12.96 12.54 -1.48
CA ALA A 352 13.07 11.97 -2.82
C ALA A 352 12.27 10.68 -2.90
N VAL A 353 11.13 10.73 -3.59
CA VAL A 353 10.14 9.65 -3.63
C VAL A 353 9.84 9.26 -5.07
N PRO A 354 10.35 8.13 -5.58
CA PRO A 354 9.90 7.61 -6.85
C PRO A 354 8.58 6.86 -6.70
N MET A 355 7.77 6.89 -7.75
CA MET A 355 6.62 6.02 -7.91
C MET A 355 7.10 4.59 -8.11
N TRP A 356 6.56 3.68 -7.30
CA TRP A 356 6.81 2.25 -7.40
C TRP A 356 5.49 1.49 -7.27
N ASN A 357 5.07 0.90 -8.39
CA ASN A 357 3.77 0.23 -8.55
C ASN A 357 2.61 1.14 -8.12
N LEU A 358 2.48 2.29 -8.80
CA LEU A 358 1.47 3.34 -8.63
C LEU A 358 1.51 4.16 -7.34
N GLY A 359 2.21 3.70 -6.30
CA GLY A 359 2.32 4.38 -5.00
C GLY A 359 3.76 4.69 -4.58
N ILE A 360 3.96 4.93 -3.28
CA ILE A 360 5.30 5.05 -2.68
C ILE A 360 6.00 3.68 -2.55
N PRO A 361 7.34 3.59 -2.53
CA PRO A 361 8.05 2.34 -2.29
C PRO A 361 7.71 1.75 -0.90
N TYR A 362 7.63 0.41 -0.77
CA TYR A 362 7.30 -0.21 0.53
C TYR A 362 8.23 0.23 1.67
N ILE A 363 9.52 0.45 1.38
CA ILE A 363 10.50 0.81 2.40
C ILE A 363 10.22 2.20 3.00
N LEU A 364 9.71 3.14 2.19
CA LEU A 364 9.22 4.42 2.68
C LEU A 364 7.96 4.23 3.52
N LYS A 365 7.04 3.37 3.08
CA LYS A 365 5.84 3.07 3.86
C LYS A 365 6.18 2.43 5.21
N ARG A 366 7.18 1.53 5.24
CA ARG A 366 7.69 0.90 6.46
C ARG A 366 8.31 1.93 7.40
N TRP A 367 9.08 2.89 6.88
CA TRP A 367 9.62 3.98 7.69
C TRP A 367 8.51 4.86 8.26
N ILE A 368 7.51 5.22 7.45
CA ILE A 368 6.32 5.96 7.90
C ILE A 368 5.59 5.21 9.03
N ASP A 369 5.47 3.88 8.92
CA ASP A 369 4.83 3.07 9.97
C ASP A 369 5.60 3.10 11.29
N HIS A 370 6.93 3.18 11.25
CA HIS A 370 7.77 3.36 12.43
C HIS A 370 7.70 4.77 13.03
N VAL A 371 7.67 5.83 12.21
CA VAL A 371 7.80 7.22 12.71
C VAL A 371 6.49 7.93 13.00
N VAL A 372 5.36 7.45 12.45
CA VAL A 372 4.03 8.01 12.78
C VAL A 372 3.56 7.38 14.09
N GLN A 373 3.88 8.04 15.21
CA GLN A 373 3.60 7.55 16.56
C GLN A 373 2.84 8.61 17.37
N PRO A 374 1.88 8.18 18.21
CA PRO A 374 1.08 9.10 19.00
C PRO A 374 1.97 9.83 20.01
N ASN A 375 1.66 11.10 20.26
CA ASN A 375 2.40 12.01 21.15
C ASN A 375 3.84 12.33 20.74
N GLU A 376 4.34 11.74 19.65
CA GLU A 376 5.69 11.98 19.13
C GLU A 376 5.67 12.75 17.81
N THR A 377 4.83 12.34 16.86
CA THR A 377 4.69 13.00 15.55
C THR A 377 3.26 13.45 15.24
N PHE A 378 2.26 12.94 15.96
CA PHE A 378 0.88 13.45 15.93
C PHE A 378 0.21 13.35 17.30
N ASP A 379 -0.77 14.21 17.53
CA ASP A 379 -1.65 14.21 18.70
C ASP A 379 -2.85 13.29 18.44
N PRO A 380 -3.01 12.17 19.17
CA PRO A 380 -4.10 11.22 18.95
C PRO A 380 -5.45 11.71 19.48
N ILE A 381 -5.48 12.72 20.35
CA ILE A 381 -6.71 13.29 20.92
C ILE A 381 -7.24 14.38 19.99
N LEU A 382 -6.37 15.34 19.64
CA LEU A 382 -6.73 16.47 18.77
C LEU A 382 -6.64 16.13 17.28
N GLN A 383 -6.12 14.95 16.92
CA GLN A 383 -5.98 14.47 15.54
C GLN A 383 -5.23 15.47 14.65
N ARG A 384 -4.13 16.01 15.17
CA ARG A 384 -3.28 16.99 14.46
C ARG A 384 -1.82 16.59 14.54
N GLY A 385 -1.04 16.98 13.53
CA GLY A 385 0.40 16.79 13.53
C GLY A 385 1.14 17.64 14.56
N LEU A 386 2.32 17.17 14.99
CA LEU A 386 3.16 17.84 15.98
C LEU A 386 4.38 18.55 15.37
N LEU A 387 4.66 18.35 14.08
CA LEU A 387 5.80 18.92 13.37
C LEU A 387 5.46 20.23 12.63
N THR A 388 4.53 21.00 13.18
CA THR A 388 3.99 22.23 12.58
C THR A 388 5.03 23.32 12.42
N GLY A 389 4.90 24.14 11.36
CA GLY A 389 5.79 25.28 11.10
C GLY A 389 7.13 24.91 10.48
N ARG A 390 7.30 23.65 10.06
CA ARG A 390 8.53 23.12 9.48
C ARG A 390 8.33 22.88 7.98
N PRO A 391 9.05 23.60 7.11
CA PRO A 391 8.91 23.47 5.67
C PRO A 391 9.43 22.12 5.16
N ALA A 392 8.88 21.66 4.04
CA ALA A 392 9.40 20.50 3.32
C ALA A 392 9.52 20.73 1.83
N PHE A 393 10.52 20.12 1.22
CA PHE A 393 10.64 19.96 -0.23
C PHE A 393 10.38 18.49 -0.58
N CYS A 394 9.46 18.22 -1.49
CA CYS A 394 9.09 16.86 -1.87
C CYS A 394 9.24 16.66 -3.39
N VAL A 395 10.24 15.87 -3.77
CA VAL A 395 10.47 15.45 -5.15
C VAL A 395 9.77 14.12 -5.39
N ALA A 396 8.73 14.15 -6.23
CA ALA A 396 8.03 12.96 -6.70
C ALA A 396 8.45 12.65 -8.15
N SER A 397 8.83 11.41 -8.45
CA SER A 397 9.19 11.01 -9.82
C SER A 397 8.41 9.80 -10.33
N SER A 398 8.13 9.74 -11.63
CA SER A 398 7.52 8.59 -12.30
C SER A 398 8.21 8.29 -13.62
N GLY A 399 8.61 7.03 -13.81
CA GLY A 399 9.26 6.57 -15.04
C GLY A 399 8.36 6.70 -16.27
N ASN A 400 7.07 6.34 -16.12
CA ASN A 400 6.10 6.26 -17.22
C ASN A 400 5.14 7.47 -17.26
N GLY A 401 5.44 8.54 -16.53
CA GLY A 401 4.68 9.78 -16.61
C GLY A 401 3.31 9.77 -15.93
N LEU A 402 3.13 8.97 -14.89
CA LEU A 402 1.82 8.77 -14.25
C LEU A 402 1.44 9.83 -13.21
N LEU A 403 2.35 10.73 -12.80
CA LEU A 403 2.02 11.75 -11.78
C LEU A 403 0.92 12.69 -12.31
N GLY A 404 -0.07 12.99 -11.46
CA GLY A 404 -1.26 13.78 -11.80
C GLY A 404 -2.38 13.01 -12.51
N THR A 405 -2.17 11.76 -12.90
CA THR A 405 -3.22 10.90 -13.49
C THR A 405 -4.07 10.25 -12.40
N SER A 406 -5.11 9.51 -12.80
CA SER A 406 -5.92 8.69 -11.86
C SER A 406 -5.12 7.54 -11.22
N LEU A 407 -3.95 7.22 -11.77
CA LEU A 407 -3.04 6.19 -11.26
C LEU A 407 -1.93 6.78 -10.36
N ASP A 408 -1.96 8.09 -10.09
CA ASP A 408 -1.05 8.72 -9.14
C ASP A 408 -1.56 8.54 -7.71
N HIS A 409 -1.13 7.44 -7.06
CA HIS A 409 -1.35 7.21 -5.64
C HIS A 409 -0.14 7.61 -4.79
N LEU A 410 0.94 8.10 -5.40
CA LEU A 410 2.10 8.62 -4.68
C LEU A 410 1.78 10.00 -4.10
N SER A 411 1.33 10.93 -4.94
CA SER A 411 1.15 12.34 -4.55
C SER A 411 0.11 12.52 -3.43
N PRO A 412 -1.09 11.89 -3.50
CA PRO A 412 -2.07 11.97 -2.42
C PRO A 412 -1.56 11.38 -1.11
N MET A 413 -0.82 10.26 -1.18
CA MET A 413 -0.26 9.59 0.00
C MET A 413 0.77 10.47 0.71
N MET A 414 1.68 11.10 -0.04
CA MET A 414 2.65 12.03 0.53
C MET A 414 1.98 13.27 1.14
N LYS A 415 0.96 13.83 0.47
CA LYS A 415 0.15 14.94 1.03
C LYS A 415 -0.49 14.54 2.37
N GLN A 416 -1.11 13.36 2.43
CA GLN A 416 -1.73 12.85 3.66
C GLN A 416 -0.69 12.58 4.75
N PHE A 417 0.48 12.04 4.42
CA PHE A 417 1.57 11.86 5.38
C PHE A 417 1.99 13.19 6.01
N PHE A 418 2.27 14.22 5.20
CA PHE A 418 2.66 15.53 5.72
C PHE A 418 1.57 16.16 6.58
N GLN A 419 0.30 16.07 6.18
CA GLN A 419 -0.83 16.54 6.97
C GLN A 419 -0.93 15.81 8.32
N LEU A 420 -0.78 14.48 8.31
CA LEU A 420 -0.88 13.64 9.50
C LEU A 420 0.17 14.00 10.55
N VAL A 421 1.41 14.25 10.13
CA VAL A 421 2.50 14.63 11.06
C VAL A 421 2.66 16.15 11.23
N GLY A 422 1.94 16.95 10.44
CA GLY A 422 1.86 18.41 10.58
C GLY A 422 2.99 19.17 9.86
N ILE A 423 3.76 18.51 9.00
CA ILE A 423 4.80 19.15 8.20
C ILE A 423 4.16 20.06 7.15
N GLY A 424 4.62 21.30 7.08
CA GLY A 424 4.12 22.29 6.14
C GLY A 424 4.61 23.70 6.42
N PRO A 425 4.65 24.59 5.41
CA PRO A 425 4.25 24.36 4.01
C PRO A 425 5.18 23.41 3.23
N VAL A 426 4.67 22.78 2.17
CA VAL A 426 5.42 21.82 1.34
C VAL A 426 5.55 22.33 -0.09
N ALA A 427 6.77 22.40 -0.61
CA ALA A 427 7.06 22.69 -2.01
C ALA A 427 7.26 21.37 -2.76
N TYR A 428 6.41 21.09 -3.74
CA TYR A 428 6.50 19.88 -4.55
C TYR A 428 7.25 20.14 -5.86
N THR A 429 8.01 19.14 -6.28
CA THR A 429 8.62 19.07 -7.61
C THR A 429 8.29 17.71 -8.22
N TYR A 430 7.63 17.70 -9.37
CA TYR A 430 7.16 16.48 -10.03
C TYR A 430 8.01 16.21 -11.29
N LEU A 431 8.49 14.97 -11.43
CA LEU A 431 9.25 14.53 -12.60
C LEU A 431 8.54 13.36 -13.28
N ASN A 432 7.93 13.60 -14.43
CA ASN A 432 7.32 12.57 -15.26
C ASN A 432 8.26 12.16 -16.41
N GLY A 433 8.26 10.88 -16.79
CA GLY A 433 9.02 10.38 -17.94
C GLY A 433 10.49 10.07 -17.65
N THR A 434 10.85 9.79 -16.40
CA THR A 434 12.26 9.64 -15.99
C THR A 434 12.96 8.39 -16.53
N SER A 435 12.24 7.50 -17.22
CA SER A 435 12.81 6.34 -17.91
C SER A 435 13.26 6.65 -19.35
N GLY A 436 12.91 7.83 -19.89
CA GLY A 436 13.22 8.23 -21.27
C GLY A 436 14.54 8.99 -21.42
N GLU A 437 14.90 9.32 -22.66
CA GLU A 437 16.17 9.98 -23.04
C GLU A 437 16.35 11.37 -22.40
N ARG A 438 15.25 12.06 -22.08
CA ARG A 438 15.25 13.40 -21.45
C ARG A 438 15.48 13.38 -19.95
N ALA A 439 15.79 12.24 -19.34
CA ALA A 439 15.97 12.12 -17.89
C ALA A 439 17.01 13.11 -17.32
N ALA A 440 18.11 13.38 -18.04
CA ALA A 440 19.12 14.34 -17.61
C ALA A 440 18.59 15.78 -17.58
N GLU A 441 17.87 16.20 -18.63
CA GLU A 441 17.23 17.52 -18.71
C GLU A 441 16.21 17.72 -17.58
N LEU A 442 15.37 16.71 -17.34
CA LEU A 442 14.36 16.73 -16.27
C LEU A 442 15.00 16.89 -14.89
N VAL A 443 16.14 16.23 -14.64
CA VAL A 443 16.90 16.40 -13.40
C VAL A 443 17.37 17.85 -13.26
N SER A 444 18.00 18.41 -14.29
CA SER A 444 18.48 19.80 -14.25
C SER A 444 17.34 20.83 -14.08
N GLU A 445 16.21 20.63 -14.75
CA GLU A 445 15.02 21.48 -14.61
C GLU A 445 14.44 21.40 -13.19
N ALA A 446 14.32 20.20 -12.63
CA ALA A 446 13.82 19.98 -11.29
C ALA A 446 14.75 20.59 -10.22
N THR A 447 16.07 20.43 -10.35
CA THR A 447 17.04 21.07 -9.43
C THR A 447 16.92 22.59 -9.48
N ARG A 448 16.84 23.18 -10.68
CA ARG A 448 16.58 24.64 -10.82
C ARG A 448 15.25 25.05 -10.19
N ASN A 449 14.22 24.23 -10.31
CA ASN A 449 12.92 24.53 -9.69
C ASN A 449 13.03 24.53 -8.16
N MET A 450 13.66 23.52 -7.57
CA MET A 450 13.87 23.45 -6.13
C MET A 450 14.69 24.63 -5.61
N LYS A 451 15.75 25.05 -6.33
CA LYS A 451 16.51 26.26 -6.00
C LYS A 451 15.62 27.50 -5.95
N ARG A 452 14.78 27.70 -6.97
CA ARG A 452 13.81 28.83 -6.99
C ARG A 452 12.80 28.73 -5.86
N GLN A 453 12.30 27.52 -5.56
CA GLN A 453 11.42 27.26 -4.42
C GLN A 453 12.14 27.58 -3.09
N ALA A 454 13.45 27.34 -2.98
CA ALA A 454 14.25 27.68 -1.81
C ALA A 454 14.65 29.18 -1.73
N GLY A 455 14.29 29.99 -2.73
CA GLY A 455 14.68 31.40 -2.82
C GLY A 455 16.17 31.61 -3.14
N MET A 456 16.82 30.61 -3.74
CA MET A 456 18.24 30.63 -4.12
C MET A 456 18.38 31.07 -5.59
N SER A 457 19.51 31.73 -5.91
CA SER A 457 19.83 32.21 -7.26
C SER A 457 20.34 31.12 -8.20
#